data_AF-A0A657AR84-F1
#
_entry.id   AF-A0A657AR84-F1
#
_cell.length_a   1.000
_cell.length_b   1.000
_cell.length_c   1.000
_cell.angle_alpha   90.00
_cell.angle_beta   90.00
_cell.angle_gamma   90.00
#
_symmetry.space_group_name_H-M   'P 1'
#
loop_
_entity.id
_entity.type
_entity.pdbx_description
1 polymer ?
#
loop_
_entity_poly.entity_id
_entity_poly.type
_entity_poly.pdbx_seq_one_letter_code
_entity_poly.pdbx_strand_id
1 'polypeptide(L)' 'MVLFWPIQQQLDCISSSGRILGKIGFDIQKDDYIFVPEDVSLSLTGEEQAKIDERLAGLRSGLYLIPMQDDD' A
#
# COMPACT_ATOMS: atom_id res chain seq x y z
N MET A 1 22.35 15.47 -12.63
CA MET A 1 20.93 15.31 -13.02
C MET A 1 20.56 13.89 -12.61
N VAL A 2 20.11 13.72 -11.36
CA VAL A 2 19.75 12.40 -10.83
C VAL A 2 18.34 12.08 -11.32
N LEU A 3 18.22 11.03 -12.13
CA LEU A 3 16.91 10.48 -12.46
C LEU A 3 16.38 9.82 -11.19
N PHE A 4 15.65 10.58 -10.38
CA PHE A 4 14.73 9.99 -9.42
C PHE A 4 13.66 9.29 -10.25
N TRP A 5 13.85 8.00 -10.51
CA TRP A 5 12.68 7.17 -10.80
C TRP A 5 11.73 7.37 -9.62
N PRO A 6 10.44 7.60 -9.88
CA PRO A 6 9.50 7.73 -8.79
C PRO A 6 9.60 6.43 -8.01
N ILE A 7 10.15 6.51 -6.80
CA ILE A 7 10.19 5.41 -5.85
C ILE A 7 8.74 4.95 -5.77
N GLN A 8 8.43 3.81 -6.36
CA GLN A 8 7.11 3.21 -6.27
C GLN A 8 6.97 2.77 -4.82
N GLN A 9 6.61 3.70 -3.96
CA GLN A 9 6.35 3.47 -2.56
C GLN A 9 5.23 2.44 -2.48
N GLN A 10 5.60 1.22 -2.08
CA GLN A 10 4.72 0.09 -1.98
C GLN A 10 4.74 -0.44 -0.54
N LEU A 11 3.56 -0.69 0.01
CA LEU A 11 3.35 -1.27 1.32
C LEU A 11 2.67 -2.64 1.17
N ASP A 12 3.36 -3.69 1.59
CA ASP A 12 2.74 -5.02 1.69
C ASP A 12 1.67 -5.02 2.80
N CYS A 13 0.44 -5.31 2.43
CA CYS A 13 -0.67 -5.52 3.36
C CYS A 13 -0.66 -6.99 3.79
N ILE A 14 -0.21 -7.23 5.02
CA ILE A 14 -0.13 -8.57 5.59
C ILE A 14 -1.29 -8.76 6.57
N SER A 15 -2.05 -9.84 6.40
CA SER A 15 -3.08 -10.30 7.33
C SER A 15 -2.48 -10.65 8.69
N SER A 16 -3.31 -10.65 9.74
CA SER A 16 -2.90 -11.11 11.07
C SER A 16 -2.36 -12.55 11.09
N SER A 17 -2.73 -13.35 10.09
CA SER A 17 -2.24 -14.72 9.90
C SER A 17 -0.87 -14.81 9.20
N GLY A 18 -0.23 -13.66 8.91
CA GLY A 18 1.07 -13.61 8.21
C GLY A 18 0.98 -13.83 6.69
N ARG A 19 -0.21 -13.80 6.11
CA ARG A 19 -0.40 -13.90 4.65
C ARG A 19 -0.40 -12.53 4.01
N ILE A 20 0.31 -12.39 2.90
CA ILE A 20 0.24 -11.17 2.08
C ILE A 20 -1.12 -11.17 1.38
N LEU A 21 -1.90 -10.12 1.62
CA LEU A 21 -3.20 -9.90 1.01
C LEU A 21 -3.06 -9.13 -0.31
N GLY A 22 -2.04 -8.29 -0.41
CA GLY A 22 -1.78 -7.41 -1.53
C GLY A 22 -0.83 -6.30 -1.16
N LYS A 23 -0.72 -5.31 -2.04
CA LYS A 23 0.18 -4.18 -1.88
C LYS A 23 -0.57 -2.89 -2.08
N ILE A 24 -0.31 -1.88 -1.25
CA ILE A 24 -0.75 -0.52 -1.49
C ILE A 24 0.39 0.21 -2.19
N GLY A 25 0.13 0.72 -3.38
CA GLY A 25 1.08 1.55 -4.13
C GLY A 25 0.53 2.95 -4.34
N PHE A 26 1.40 3.93 -4.45
CA PHE A 26 1.01 5.25 -4.95
C PHE A 26 0.97 5.24 -6.48
N ASP A 27 -0.21 5.48 -7.06
CA ASP A 27 -0.40 5.59 -8.50
C ASP A 27 -0.25 7.06 -8.93
N ILE A 28 0.87 7.35 -9.59
CA ILE A 28 1.21 8.69 -10.06
C ILE A 28 0.24 9.18 -11.14
N GLN A 29 -0.38 8.28 -11.90
CA GLN A 29 -1.36 8.68 -12.92
C GLN A 29 -2.67 9.13 -12.29
N LYS A 30 -3.02 8.59 -11.12
CA LYS A 30 -4.22 8.97 -10.36
C LYS A 30 -3.94 9.94 -9.23
N ASP A 31 -2.66 10.20 -8.92
CA ASP A 31 -2.21 10.99 -7.78
C ASP A 31 -2.84 10.47 -6.47
N ASP A 32 -2.90 9.14 -6.32
CA ASP A 32 -3.65 8.50 -5.24
C ASP A 32 -3.09 7.12 -4.86
N TYR A 33 -3.35 6.70 -3.63
CA TYR A 33 -3.00 5.38 -3.12
C TYR A 33 -4.04 4.35 -3.57
N ILE A 34 -3.57 3.28 -4.20
CA ILE A 34 -4.41 2.17 -4.65
C ILE A 34 -3.95 0.86 -3.99
N PHE A 35 -4.92 0.06 -3.57
CA PHE A 35 -4.67 -1.31 -3.13
C PHE A 35 -4.76 -2.26 -4.32
N VAL A 36 -3.73 -3.08 -4.50
CA VAL A 36 -3.67 -4.14 -5.50
C VAL A 36 -3.60 -5.47 -4.76
N PRO A 37 -4.65 -6.32 -4.80
CA PRO A 37 -4.61 -7.63 -4.18
C PRO A 37 -3.55 -8.51 -4.85
N GLU A 38 -2.86 -9.35 -4.07
CA GLU A 38 -1.82 -10.24 -4.59
C GLU A 38 -2.40 -11.40 -5.42
N ASP A 39 -3.60 -11.85 -5.05
CA ASP A 39 -4.35 -12.86 -5.79
C ASP A 39 -5.77 -12.36 -6.03
N VAL A 40 -6.25 -12.46 -7.28
CA VAL A 40 -7.62 -12.07 -7.65
C VAL A 40 -8.66 -12.99 -6.99
N SER A 41 -8.22 -14.18 -6.55
CA SER A 41 -9.06 -15.17 -5.86
C SER A 41 -9.07 -15.00 -4.34
N LEU A 42 -8.25 -14.09 -3.78
CA LEU A 42 -8.25 -13.78 -2.35
C LEU A 42 -9.52 -13.02 -2.00
N SER A 43 -10.46 -13.72 -1.38
CA SER A 43 -11.59 -13.08 -0.72
C SER A 43 -11.11 -12.51 0.61
N LEU A 44 -10.94 -11.18 0.65
CA LEU A 44 -10.70 -10.46 1.90
C LEU A 44 -11.90 -10.62 2.82
N THR A 45 -11.63 -10.93 4.08
CA THR A 45 -12.66 -10.83 5.12
C THR A 45 -13.00 -9.36 5.39
N GLY A 46 -14.20 -9.08 5.89
CA GLY A 46 -14.63 -7.70 6.15
C GLY A 46 -13.68 -6.94 7.10
N GLU A 47 -13.03 -7.65 8.04
CA GLU A 47 -12.03 -7.07 8.94
C GLU A 47 -10.73 -6.69 8.22
N GLU A 48 -10.28 -7.52 7.27
CA GLU A 48 -9.10 -7.25 6.45
C GLU A 48 -9.34 -6.06 5.52
N GLN A 49 -10.53 -6.02 4.90
CA GLN A 49 -10.95 -4.91 4.05
C GLN A 49 -10.97 -3.60 4.85
N ALA A 50 -11.58 -3.59 6.04
CA ALA A 50 -11.64 -2.41 6.90
C ALA A 50 -10.25 -1.89 7.30
N LYS A 51 -9.31 -2.80 7.61
CA LYS A 51 -7.92 -2.43 7.91
C LYS A 51 -7.18 -1.85 6.72
N ILE A 52 -7.41 -2.39 5.52
CA ILE A 52 -6.83 -1.87 4.28
C ILE A 52 -7.38 -0.47 4.01
N ASP A 53 -8.69 -0.27 4.11
CA ASP A 53 -9.34 1.02 3.92
C ASP A 53 -8.86 2.07 4.94
N GLU A 54 -8.71 1.68 6.22
CA GLU A 54 -8.13 2.55 7.25
C GLU A 54 -6.69 2.95 6.90
N ARG A 55 -5.86 2.00 6.42
CA ARG A 55 -4.49 2.28 5.98
C ARG A 55 -4.48 3.25 4.80
N LEU A 56 -5.36 3.03 3.82
CA LEU A 56 -5.48 3.85 2.61
C LEU A 56 -5.92 5.28 2.97
N ALA A 57 -6.92 5.43 3.84
CA ALA A 57 -7.37 6.72 4.34
C ALA A 57 -6.26 7.43 5.14
N GLY A 58 -5.52 6.70 5.96
CA GLY A 58 -4.38 7.23 6.71
C GLY A 58 -3.27 7.74 5.78
N LEU A 59 -2.92 6.99 4.73
CA LEU A 59 -1.96 7.42 3.70
C LEU A 59 -2.43 8.68 2.96
N ARG A 60 -3.70 8.71 2.52
CA ARG A 60 -4.31 9.88 1.88
C ARG A 60 -4.33 11.13 2.78
N SER A 61 -4.55 10.94 4.08
CA SER A 61 -4.54 12.04 5.05
C SER A 61 -3.14 12.48 5.48
N GLY A 62 -2.08 11.74 5.09
CA GLY A 62 -0.72 11.96 5.54
C GLY A 62 -0.42 11.48 6.97
N LEU A 63 -1.35 10.74 7.60
CA LEU A 63 -1.14 10.07 8.90
C LEU A 63 -0.10 8.95 8.80
N TYR A 64 -0.08 8.26 7.67
CA TYR A 64 0.95 7.26 7.37
C TYR A 64 1.86 7.81 6.27
N LEU A 65 3.15 7.61 6.45
CA LEU A 65 4.15 7.81 5.42
C LEU A 65 4.70 6.45 5.07
N ILE A 66 4.77 6.13 3.78
CA ILE A 66 5.57 4.99 3.34
C ILE A 66 7.00 5.44 3.55
N PRO A 67 7.76 4.83 4.48
CA PRO A 67 9.14 5.23 4.70
C PRO A 67 9.86 5.11 3.37
N MET A 68 10.50 6.21 2.93
CA MET A 68 11.53 6.08 1.91
C MET A 68 12.55 5.09 2.47
N GLN A 69 12.91 4.06 1.69
CA GLN A 69 14.06 3.26 2.05
C GLN A 69 15.25 4.22 2.05
N ASP A 70 15.68 4.65 3.23
CA ASP A 70 17.02 5.17 3.43
C ASP A 70 17.95 3.97 3.25
N ASP A 71 18.53 3.87 2.05
CA ASP A 71 19.76 3.11 1.83
C ASP A 71 20.86 3.79 2.64
N ASP A 72 21.15 3.25 3.83
CA ASP A 72 22.42 3.45 4.54
C ASP A 72 23.49 2.54 3.92
#